data_AF-A0A7S2WNL0-F1
#
_entry.id   AF-A0A7S2WNL0-F1
#
_cell.length_a   1.000
_cell.length_b   1.000
_cell.length_c   1.000
_cell.angle_alpha   90.00
_cell.angle_beta   90.00
_cell.angle_gamma   90.00
#
_symmetry.space_group_name_H-M   'P 1'
#
loop_
_entity.id
_entity.type
_entity.pdbx_description
1 polymer ?
#
loop_
_entity_poly.entity_id
_entity_poly.type
_entity_poly.pdbx_seq_one_letter_code
_entity_poly.pdbx_strand_id
1 'polypeptide(L)'
;ARQAARRPMAPHLKSEREEMMLRAQLALGQFDKVIAEGSGSSSPALQALALHASFLSFPSDSPDKSMIVDSLKVLLAQPESAGNTSLQLTACHIFMQADLLREALQCVHHGLTMEHLAMCVQIYLKIDRLDLANDSLNLLKQADEDSVLAQLCGAYLAIAHGRSRSDDAAHILSGLSEQYGPSVMLLNCLAAANMVSGKYDAAEANLKEALSDEFGGEKDADALVNIVVCGQHLGRGEKDLEQYLSVLK
;
A
#
# COMPACT_ATOMS: atom_id res chain seq x y z
N ALA A 1 -37.73 -17.11 16.92
CA ALA A 1 -36.56 -16.36 16.44
C ALA A 1 -36.87 -15.80 15.05
N ARG A 2 -37.07 -14.49 14.92
CA ARG A 2 -37.22 -13.86 13.59
C ARG A 2 -35.84 -13.89 12.93
N GLN A 3 -35.64 -14.77 11.95
CA GLN A 3 -34.59 -14.58 10.96
C GLN A 3 -34.92 -13.25 10.28
N ALA A 4 -34.18 -12.19 10.65
CA ALA A 4 -34.18 -10.97 9.88
C ALA A 4 -33.69 -11.36 8.49
N ALA A 5 -34.60 -11.46 7.53
CA ALA A 5 -34.26 -11.66 6.13
C ALA A 5 -33.30 -10.52 5.76
N ARG A 6 -32.02 -10.87 5.54
CA ARG A 6 -31.02 -9.90 5.09
C ARG A 6 -31.59 -9.27 3.83
N ARG A 7 -31.83 -7.95 3.86
CA ARG A 7 -32.28 -7.21 2.67
C ARG A 7 -31.32 -7.56 1.52
N PRO A 8 -31.82 -7.86 0.31
CA PRO A 8 -30.96 -8.09 -0.82
C PRO A 8 -30.10 -6.85 -1.03
N MET A 9 -28.78 -7.04 -0.97
CA MET A 9 -27.82 -5.97 -1.17
C MET A 9 -27.92 -5.48 -2.61
N ALA A 10 -27.91 -4.15 -2.81
CA ALA A 10 -27.97 -3.58 -4.14
C ALA A 10 -26.80 -4.11 -4.99
N PRO A 11 -26.99 -4.31 -6.32
CA PRO A 11 -26.00 -4.96 -7.16
C PRO A 11 -24.65 -4.21 -7.19
N HIS A 12 -24.65 -2.88 -7.11
CA HIS A 12 -23.42 -2.08 -7.05
C HIS A 12 -22.63 -2.27 -5.74
N LEU A 13 -23.32 -2.38 -4.60
CA LEU A 13 -22.69 -2.69 -3.31
C LEU A 13 -22.14 -4.12 -3.28
N LYS A 14 -22.75 -5.02 -4.05
CA LYS A 14 -22.25 -6.39 -4.20
C LYS A 14 -20.94 -6.43 -4.97
N SER A 15 -20.85 -5.71 -6.09
CA SER A 15 -19.61 -5.62 -6.86
C SER A 15 -18.50 -4.92 -6.07
N GLU A 16 -18.81 -3.83 -5.36
CA GLU A 16 -17.84 -3.10 -4.53
C GLU A 16 -17.30 -3.98 -3.39
N ARG A 17 -18.19 -4.72 -2.70
CA ARG A 17 -17.79 -5.67 -1.67
C ARG A 17 -16.89 -6.77 -2.24
N GLU A 18 -17.26 -7.35 -3.38
CA GLU A 18 -16.46 -8.41 -4.02
C GLU A 18 -15.07 -7.91 -4.39
N GLU A 19 -14.99 -6.70 -4.91
CA GLU A 19 -13.72 -6.05 -5.21
C GLU A 19 -12.86 -5.83 -3.95
N MET A 20 -13.43 -5.26 -2.89
CA MET A 20 -12.73 -5.03 -1.62
C MET A 20 -12.24 -6.32 -0.98
N MET A 21 -13.03 -7.40 -1.06
CA MET A 21 -12.63 -8.72 -0.59
C MET A 21 -11.43 -9.26 -1.37
N LEU A 22 -11.40 -9.09 -2.70
CA LEU A 22 -10.28 -9.53 -3.52
C LEU A 22 -9.02 -8.68 -3.30
N ARG A 23 -9.16 -7.35 -3.10
CA ARG A 23 -8.05 -6.49 -2.69
C ARG A 23 -7.46 -6.93 -1.34
N ALA A 24 -8.31 -7.30 -0.38
CA ALA A 24 -7.84 -7.82 0.92
C ALA A 24 -7.14 -9.18 0.79
N GLN A 25 -7.68 -10.09 -0.02
CA GLN A 25 -7.02 -11.38 -0.30
C GLN A 25 -5.67 -11.20 -1.00
N LEU A 26 -5.57 -10.24 -1.91
CA LEU A 26 -4.33 -9.86 -2.57
C LEU A 26 -3.29 -9.39 -1.55
N ALA A 27 -3.69 -8.49 -0.62
CA ALA A 27 -2.82 -8.00 0.45
C ALA A 27 -2.35 -9.11 1.41
N LEU A 28 -3.17 -10.15 1.62
CA LEU A 28 -2.83 -11.34 2.40
C LEU A 28 -1.96 -12.36 1.65
N GLY A 29 -1.54 -12.06 0.41
CA GLY A 29 -0.73 -12.96 -0.42
C GLY A 29 -1.48 -14.19 -0.96
N GLN A 30 -2.81 -14.20 -0.94
CA GLN A 30 -3.63 -15.32 -1.42
C GLN A 30 -3.82 -15.26 -2.95
N PHE A 31 -2.72 -15.21 -3.69
CA PHE A 31 -2.72 -14.94 -5.14
C PHE A 31 -3.56 -15.95 -5.94
N ASP A 32 -3.47 -17.24 -5.64
CA ASP A 32 -4.20 -18.29 -6.35
C ASP A 32 -5.73 -18.09 -6.33
N LYS A 33 -6.26 -17.64 -5.18
CA LYS A 33 -7.70 -17.37 -5.04
C LYS A 33 -8.12 -16.15 -5.85
N VAL A 34 -7.32 -15.08 -5.79
CA VAL A 34 -7.59 -13.85 -6.54
C VAL A 34 -7.56 -14.10 -8.05
N ILE A 35 -6.61 -14.92 -8.51
CA ILE A 35 -6.52 -15.32 -9.92
C ILE A 35 -7.75 -16.14 -10.32
N ALA A 36 -8.14 -17.13 -9.52
CA ALA A 36 -9.29 -17.99 -9.82
C ALA A 36 -10.62 -17.21 -9.87
N GLU A 37 -10.84 -16.29 -8.93
CA GLU A 37 -12.07 -15.50 -8.85
C GLU A 37 -12.09 -14.35 -9.86
N GLY A 38 -10.95 -13.69 -10.12
CA GLY A 38 -10.87 -12.52 -11.00
C GLY A 38 -10.81 -12.87 -12.49
N SER A 39 -10.15 -13.96 -12.88
CA SER A 39 -9.96 -14.31 -14.30
C SER A 39 -11.26 -14.72 -15.01
N GLY A 40 -12.22 -15.29 -14.27
CA GLY A 40 -13.53 -15.68 -14.79
C GLY A 40 -14.58 -14.57 -14.77
N SER A 41 -14.23 -13.39 -14.27
CA SER A 41 -15.18 -12.28 -14.09
C SER A 41 -15.37 -11.47 -15.38
N SER A 42 -16.57 -10.93 -15.57
CA SER A 42 -16.85 -9.95 -16.62
C SER A 42 -16.51 -8.51 -16.21
N SER A 43 -16.09 -8.28 -14.96
CA SER A 43 -15.72 -6.96 -14.46
C SER A 43 -14.25 -6.66 -14.78
N PRO A 44 -13.94 -5.57 -15.51
CA PRO A 44 -12.55 -5.18 -15.81
C PRO A 44 -11.72 -4.97 -14.54
N ALA A 45 -12.32 -4.48 -13.45
CA ALA A 45 -11.65 -4.29 -12.17
C ALA A 45 -11.19 -5.62 -11.55
N LEU A 46 -12.03 -6.66 -11.63
CA LEU A 46 -11.69 -7.98 -11.07
C LEU A 46 -10.67 -8.71 -11.93
N GLN A 47 -10.75 -8.56 -13.26
CA GLN A 47 -9.72 -9.05 -14.17
C GLN A 47 -8.36 -8.39 -13.89
N ALA A 48 -8.35 -7.07 -13.64
CA ALA A 48 -7.12 -6.37 -13.27
C ALA A 48 -6.54 -6.84 -11.94
N LEU A 49 -7.38 -7.18 -10.96
CA LEU A 49 -6.91 -7.77 -9.70
C LEU A 49 -6.29 -9.17 -9.90
N ALA A 50 -6.84 -9.98 -10.80
CA ALA A 50 -6.21 -11.25 -11.18
C ALA A 50 -4.85 -11.05 -11.88
N LEU A 51 -4.74 -10.03 -12.75
CA LEU A 51 -3.46 -9.65 -13.34
C LEU A 51 -2.47 -9.17 -12.27
N HIS A 52 -2.94 -8.39 -11.28
CA HIS A 52 -2.09 -7.92 -10.16
C HIS A 52 -1.60 -9.10 -9.31
N ALA A 53 -2.47 -10.05 -8.98
CA ALA A 53 -2.09 -11.25 -8.25
C ALA A 53 -1.07 -12.09 -9.03
N SER A 54 -1.26 -12.23 -10.34
CA SER A 54 -0.30 -12.90 -11.23
C SER A 54 1.02 -12.15 -11.27
N PHE A 55 0.99 -10.82 -11.27
CA PHE A 55 2.20 -9.99 -11.29
C PHE A 55 3.02 -10.16 -9.99
N LEU A 56 2.35 -10.24 -8.85
CA LEU A 56 2.99 -10.41 -7.54
C LEU A 56 3.50 -11.85 -7.31
N SER A 57 2.90 -12.86 -7.94
CA SER A 57 3.36 -14.24 -7.80
C SER A 57 4.67 -14.53 -8.56
N PHE A 58 5.01 -13.69 -9.54
CA PHE A 58 6.28 -13.83 -10.28
C PHE A 58 7.45 -13.11 -9.59
N PRO A 59 8.67 -13.68 -9.66
CA PRO A 59 9.90 -12.98 -9.26
C PRO A 59 10.11 -11.68 -10.05
N SER A 60 10.79 -10.69 -9.45
CA SER A 60 10.99 -9.36 -10.03
C SER A 60 11.56 -9.34 -11.45
N ASP A 61 12.45 -10.28 -11.79
CA ASP A 61 13.11 -10.35 -13.10
C ASP A 61 12.41 -11.26 -14.12
N SER A 62 11.18 -11.72 -13.83
CA SER A 62 10.47 -12.62 -14.76
C SER A 62 10.00 -11.89 -16.03
N PRO A 63 10.22 -12.46 -17.23
CA PRO A 63 9.66 -11.91 -18.48
C PRO A 63 8.12 -11.90 -18.47
N ASP A 64 7.49 -12.75 -17.65
CA ASP A 64 6.02 -12.83 -17.52
C ASP A 64 5.42 -11.52 -16.97
N LYS A 65 6.16 -10.78 -16.14
CA LYS A 65 5.73 -9.47 -15.63
C LYS A 65 5.51 -8.47 -16.77
N SER A 66 6.37 -8.48 -17.79
CA SER A 66 6.20 -7.63 -18.97
C SER A 66 4.93 -7.99 -19.75
N MET A 67 4.63 -9.29 -19.89
CA MET A 67 3.41 -9.74 -20.57
C MET A 67 2.15 -9.31 -19.82
N ILE A 68 2.18 -9.31 -18.49
CA ILE A 68 1.07 -8.81 -17.67
C ILE A 68 0.88 -7.31 -17.86
N VAL A 69 1.97 -6.53 -17.88
CA VAL A 69 1.93 -5.08 -18.14
C VAL A 69 1.30 -4.79 -19.50
N ASP A 70 1.65 -5.55 -20.53
CA ASP A 70 1.06 -5.39 -21.87
C ASP A 70 -0.42 -5.81 -21.90
N SER A 71 -0.77 -6.91 -21.22
CA SER A 71 -2.17 -7.34 -21.08
C SER A 71 -3.02 -6.30 -20.35
N LEU A 72 -2.47 -5.66 -19.32
CA LEU A 72 -3.11 -4.57 -18.59
C LEU A 72 -3.32 -3.35 -19.48
N LYS A 73 -2.34 -2.97 -20.33
CA LYS A 73 -2.49 -1.87 -21.30
C LYS A 73 -3.61 -2.15 -22.29
N VAL A 74 -3.73 -3.39 -22.78
CA VAL A 74 -4.85 -3.80 -23.65
C VAL A 74 -6.18 -3.66 -22.92
N LEU A 75 -6.27 -4.09 -21.66
CA LEU A 75 -7.47 -3.97 -20.84
C LEU A 75 -7.89 -2.50 -20.62
N LEU A 76 -6.93 -1.61 -20.37
CA LEU A 76 -7.16 -0.17 -20.21
C LEU A 76 -7.62 0.50 -21.52
N ALA A 77 -7.18 0.00 -22.67
CA ALA A 77 -7.55 0.55 -23.97
C ALA A 77 -8.99 0.17 -24.41
N GLN A 78 -9.65 -0.74 -23.71
CA GLN A 78 -11.03 -1.13 -24.02
C GLN A 78 -12.01 0.01 -23.70
N PRO A 79 -13.03 0.25 -24.55
CA PRO A 79 -13.98 1.34 -24.32
C PRO A 79 -14.82 1.15 -23.05
N GLU A 80 -15.06 -0.11 -22.64
CA GLU A 80 -15.81 -0.46 -21.43
C GLU A 80 -15.02 -0.18 -20.14
N SER A 81 -13.70 -0.03 -20.26
CA SER A 81 -12.78 0.29 -19.16
C SER A 81 -12.69 1.80 -18.87
N ALA A 82 -13.19 2.63 -19.79
CA ALA A 82 -13.12 4.09 -19.67
C ALA A 82 -13.93 4.57 -18.46
N GLY A 83 -13.23 5.14 -17.47
CA GLY A 83 -13.84 5.66 -16.24
C GLY A 83 -14.01 4.63 -15.11
N ASN A 84 -13.53 3.40 -15.27
CA ASN A 84 -13.50 2.44 -14.18
C ASN A 84 -12.35 2.78 -13.20
N THR A 85 -12.72 3.45 -12.11
CA THR A 85 -11.80 3.94 -11.07
C THR A 85 -10.99 2.81 -10.43
N SER A 86 -11.61 1.66 -10.21
CA SER A 86 -10.99 0.49 -9.59
C SER A 86 -9.94 -0.17 -10.47
N LEU A 87 -10.22 -0.26 -11.77
CA LEU A 87 -9.27 -0.71 -12.78
C LEU A 87 -8.07 0.25 -12.86
N GLN A 88 -8.32 1.56 -12.90
CA GLN A 88 -7.27 2.58 -12.94
C GLN A 88 -6.35 2.52 -11.73
N LEU A 89 -6.91 2.33 -10.52
CA LEU A 89 -6.16 2.13 -9.29
C LEU A 89 -5.30 0.87 -9.32
N THR A 90 -5.89 -0.25 -9.75
CA THR A 90 -5.16 -1.53 -9.84
C THR A 90 -4.03 -1.44 -10.86
N ALA A 91 -4.29 -0.81 -12.01
CA ALA A 91 -3.29 -0.55 -13.02
C ALA A 91 -2.15 0.33 -12.50
N CYS A 92 -2.49 1.38 -11.76
CA CYS A 92 -1.51 2.25 -11.11
C CYS A 92 -0.56 1.47 -10.20
N HIS A 93 -1.08 0.56 -9.37
CA HIS A 93 -0.23 -0.27 -8.51
C HIS A 93 0.74 -1.15 -9.31
N ILE A 94 0.26 -1.83 -10.36
CA ILE A 94 1.11 -2.67 -11.20
C ILE A 94 2.19 -1.83 -11.89
N PHE A 95 1.83 -0.68 -12.47
CA PHE A 95 2.80 0.21 -13.11
C PHE A 95 3.82 0.79 -12.11
N MET A 96 3.41 1.12 -10.88
CA MET A 96 4.34 1.56 -9.83
C MET A 96 5.32 0.46 -9.40
N GLN A 97 4.88 -0.80 -9.34
CA GLN A 97 5.75 -1.93 -9.02
C GLN A 97 6.67 -2.30 -10.19
N ALA A 98 6.24 -2.03 -11.44
CA ALA A 98 7.05 -2.19 -12.64
C ALA A 98 7.97 -0.99 -12.94
N ASP A 99 8.04 0.00 -12.04
CA ASP A 99 8.81 1.24 -12.20
C ASP A 99 8.41 2.13 -13.40
N LEU A 100 7.19 1.92 -13.92
CA LEU A 100 6.57 2.71 -15.00
C LEU A 100 5.76 3.88 -14.41
N LEU A 101 6.45 4.80 -13.73
CA LEU A 101 5.82 5.88 -12.96
C LEU A 101 4.98 6.85 -13.81
N ARG A 102 5.35 7.05 -15.09
CA ARG A 102 4.60 7.92 -16.00
C ARG A 102 3.24 7.31 -16.34
N GLU A 103 3.21 6.04 -16.66
CA GLU A 103 2.00 5.26 -16.97
C GLU A 103 1.11 5.15 -15.73
N ALA A 104 1.70 4.93 -14.56
CA ALA A 104 0.99 4.96 -13.28
C ALA A 104 0.26 6.30 -13.09
N LEU A 105 0.98 7.43 -13.27
CA LEU A 105 0.40 8.75 -13.11
C LEU A 105 -0.71 9.03 -14.12
N GLN A 106 -0.56 8.59 -15.37
CA GLN A 106 -1.60 8.75 -16.39
C GLN A 106 -2.91 8.05 -16.02
N CYS A 107 -2.85 6.93 -15.30
CA CYS A 107 -4.04 6.23 -14.83
C CYS A 107 -4.83 7.03 -13.79
N VAL A 108 -4.13 7.76 -12.92
CA VAL A 108 -4.73 8.33 -11.71
C VAL A 108 -4.86 9.86 -11.70
N HIS A 109 -4.09 10.58 -12.53
CA HIS A 109 -4.01 12.05 -12.47
C HIS A 109 -5.33 12.77 -12.77
N HIS A 110 -6.20 12.15 -13.58
CA HIS A 110 -7.54 12.68 -13.88
C HIS A 110 -8.62 12.16 -12.91
N GLY A 111 -8.29 11.19 -12.06
CA GLY A 111 -9.20 10.61 -11.08
C GLY A 111 -9.39 11.56 -9.89
N LEU A 112 -10.64 11.76 -9.50
CA LEU A 112 -11.00 12.63 -8.36
C LEU A 112 -11.40 11.84 -7.10
N THR A 113 -11.25 10.52 -7.10
CA THR A 113 -11.52 9.74 -5.88
C THR A 113 -10.37 9.93 -4.89
N MET A 114 -10.68 9.78 -3.59
CA MET A 114 -9.69 9.87 -2.52
C MET A 114 -8.52 8.92 -2.75
N GLU A 115 -8.79 7.69 -3.19
CA GLU A 115 -7.74 6.71 -3.51
C GLU A 115 -6.85 7.19 -4.68
N HIS A 116 -7.40 7.81 -5.72
CA HIS A 116 -6.60 8.35 -6.83
C HIS A 116 -5.68 9.48 -6.37
N LEU A 117 -6.20 10.40 -5.55
CA LEU A 117 -5.40 11.49 -4.98
C LEU A 117 -4.29 10.96 -4.06
N ALA A 118 -4.58 9.96 -3.24
CA ALA A 118 -3.59 9.29 -2.40
C ALA A 118 -2.49 8.63 -3.24
N MET A 119 -2.85 7.97 -4.35
CA MET A 119 -1.86 7.40 -5.29
C MET A 119 -1.01 8.47 -5.97
N CYS A 120 -1.59 9.61 -6.36
CA CYS A 120 -0.81 10.75 -6.85
C CYS A 120 0.24 11.21 -5.84
N VAL A 121 -0.12 11.33 -4.55
CA VAL A 121 0.84 11.68 -3.49
C VAL A 121 1.99 10.67 -3.46
N GLN A 122 1.70 9.37 -3.45
CA GLN A 122 2.74 8.32 -3.42
C GLN A 122 3.65 8.36 -4.65
N ILE A 123 3.11 8.57 -5.85
CA ILE A 123 3.90 8.70 -7.07
C ILE A 123 4.79 9.94 -7.01
N TYR A 124 4.25 11.09 -6.58
CA TYR A 124 5.02 12.32 -6.48
C TYR A 124 6.14 12.23 -5.45
N LEU A 125 5.91 11.53 -4.34
CA LEU A 125 6.96 11.18 -3.38
C LEU A 125 8.03 10.30 -4.02
N LYS A 126 7.66 9.29 -4.81
CA LYS A 126 8.62 8.41 -5.51
C LYS A 126 9.49 9.11 -6.55
N ILE A 127 9.03 10.22 -7.14
CA ILE A 127 9.81 11.02 -8.10
C ILE A 127 10.47 12.25 -7.46
N ASP A 128 10.57 12.28 -6.13
CA ASP A 128 11.17 13.36 -5.34
C ASP A 128 10.55 14.76 -5.58
N ARG A 129 9.25 14.82 -5.92
CA ARG A 129 8.50 16.06 -6.12
C ARG A 129 7.57 16.35 -4.95
N LEU A 130 8.17 16.77 -3.83
CA LEU A 130 7.45 17.11 -2.59
C LEU A 130 6.42 18.23 -2.75
N ASP A 131 6.67 19.16 -3.67
CA ASP A 131 5.75 20.25 -4.02
C ASP A 131 4.43 19.72 -4.59
N LEU A 132 4.51 18.87 -5.61
CA LEU A 132 3.32 18.25 -6.24
C LEU A 132 2.61 17.27 -5.30
N ALA A 133 3.38 16.57 -4.45
CA ALA A 133 2.83 15.72 -3.41
C ALA A 133 2.02 16.53 -2.39
N ASN A 134 2.52 17.71 -1.99
CA ASN A 134 1.82 18.61 -1.08
C ASN A 134 0.54 19.19 -1.71
N ASP A 135 0.58 19.57 -3.00
CA ASP A 135 -0.61 20.04 -3.72
C ASP A 135 -1.69 18.96 -3.78
N SER A 136 -1.31 17.71 -4.05
CA SER A 136 -2.23 16.58 -4.09
C SER A 136 -2.80 16.25 -2.71
N LEU A 137 -1.99 16.35 -1.66
CA LEU A 137 -2.43 16.21 -0.27
C LEU A 137 -3.44 17.30 0.11
N ASN A 138 -3.25 18.55 -0.34
CA ASN A 138 -4.20 19.62 -0.09
C ASN A 138 -5.56 19.35 -0.73
N LEU A 139 -5.58 18.80 -1.95
CA LEU A 139 -6.83 18.36 -2.59
C LEU A 139 -7.50 17.22 -1.80
N LEU A 140 -6.71 16.26 -1.31
CA LEU A 140 -7.20 15.16 -0.49
C LEU A 140 -7.82 15.67 0.82
N LYS A 141 -7.18 16.64 1.48
CA LYS A 141 -7.70 17.30 2.68
C LYS A 141 -8.95 18.15 2.43
N GLN A 142 -9.04 18.81 1.28
CA GLN A 142 -10.24 19.56 0.91
C GLN A 142 -11.46 18.65 0.74
N ALA A 143 -11.24 17.42 0.30
CA ALA A 143 -12.30 16.43 0.18
C ALA A 143 -12.68 15.84 1.55
N ASP A 144 -11.71 15.39 2.34
CA ASP A 144 -11.92 14.94 3.72
C ASP A 144 -10.58 14.88 4.48
N GLU A 145 -10.31 15.87 5.33
CA GLU A 145 -9.09 15.96 6.15
C GLU A 145 -9.02 14.89 7.25
N ASP A 146 -10.17 14.43 7.75
CA ASP A 146 -10.24 13.41 8.81
C ASP A 146 -10.17 11.99 8.26
N SER A 147 -10.14 11.84 6.92
CA SER A 147 -10.00 10.54 6.29
C SER A 147 -8.64 9.90 6.63
N VAL A 148 -8.65 8.58 6.85
CA VAL A 148 -7.42 7.79 7.07
C VAL A 148 -6.43 7.96 5.92
N LEU A 149 -6.91 8.11 4.68
CA LEU A 149 -6.07 8.37 3.51
C LEU A 149 -5.34 9.72 3.60
N ALA A 150 -6.03 10.79 4.01
CA ALA A 150 -5.41 12.11 4.19
C ALA A 150 -4.35 12.09 5.30
N GLN A 151 -4.66 11.43 6.42
CA GLN A 151 -3.73 11.28 7.54
C GLN A 151 -2.48 10.47 7.15
N LEU A 152 -2.65 9.31 6.50
CA LEU A 152 -1.53 8.48 6.03
C LEU A 152 -0.65 9.23 5.01
N CYS A 153 -1.25 9.89 4.01
CA CYS A 153 -0.50 10.68 3.03
C CYS A 153 0.25 11.85 3.69
N GLY A 154 -0.37 12.48 4.70
CA GLY A 154 0.28 13.50 5.52
C GLY A 154 1.51 12.97 6.28
N ALA A 155 1.41 11.78 6.87
CA ALA A 155 2.53 11.12 7.53
C ALA A 155 3.66 10.80 6.56
N TYR A 156 3.37 10.23 5.37
CA TYR A 156 4.39 9.94 4.35
C TYR A 156 5.11 11.20 3.87
N LEU A 157 4.36 12.27 3.60
CA LEU A 157 4.93 13.55 3.20
C LEU A 157 5.83 14.11 4.32
N ALA A 158 5.39 14.03 5.59
CA ALA A 158 6.16 14.51 6.73
C ALA A 158 7.45 13.71 6.95
N ILE A 159 7.43 12.39 6.77
CA ILE A 159 8.64 11.54 6.78
C ILE A 159 9.59 11.96 5.65
N ALA A 160 9.07 12.20 4.44
CA ALA A 160 9.87 12.60 3.28
C ALA A 160 10.50 13.99 3.41
N HIS A 161 9.90 14.90 4.19
CA HIS A 161 10.52 16.19 4.55
C HIS A 161 11.71 16.05 5.51
N GLY A 162 11.88 14.87 6.11
CA GLY A 162 12.97 14.57 7.04
C GLY A 162 12.71 15.06 8.46
N ARG A 163 13.81 15.29 9.19
CA ARG A 163 13.79 15.51 10.65
C ARG A 163 12.94 16.71 11.11
N SER A 164 12.70 17.71 10.26
CA SER A 164 11.88 18.87 10.62
C SER A 164 10.41 18.53 10.88
N ARG A 165 9.89 17.44 10.29
CA ARG A 165 8.48 17.04 10.39
C ARG A 165 8.28 15.59 10.84
N SER A 166 9.35 14.91 11.22
CA SER A 166 9.28 13.49 11.61
C SER A 166 8.50 13.26 12.91
N ASP A 167 8.50 14.22 13.84
CA ASP A 167 7.68 14.15 15.04
C ASP A 167 6.18 14.33 14.73
N ASP A 168 5.82 15.20 13.77
CA ASP A 168 4.44 15.31 13.27
C ASP A 168 3.96 13.97 12.68
N ALA A 169 4.82 13.33 11.88
CA ALA A 169 4.50 12.03 11.29
C ALA A 169 4.27 10.96 12.37
N ALA A 170 5.12 10.92 13.39
CA ALA A 170 4.98 9.99 14.50
C ALA A 170 3.66 10.23 15.27
N HIS A 171 3.30 11.49 15.52
CA HIS A 171 2.03 11.82 16.17
C HIS A 171 0.80 11.37 15.37
N ILE A 172 0.80 11.59 14.05
CA ILE A 172 -0.30 11.13 13.18
C ILE A 172 -0.42 9.61 13.20
N LEU A 173 0.70 8.89 13.05
CA LEU A 173 0.72 7.43 13.00
C LEU A 173 0.34 6.80 14.34
N SER A 174 0.78 7.38 15.46
CA SER A 174 0.35 6.95 16.80
C SER A 174 -1.14 7.17 17.01
N GLY A 175 -1.70 8.31 16.59
CA GLY A 175 -3.15 8.56 16.66
C GLY A 175 -3.97 7.54 15.87
N LEU A 176 -3.53 7.20 14.65
CA LEU A 176 -4.15 6.13 13.85
C LEU A 176 -4.08 4.77 14.55
N SER A 177 -2.94 4.45 15.15
CA SER A 177 -2.74 3.19 15.90
C SER A 177 -3.60 3.13 17.16
N GLU A 178 -3.82 4.24 17.87
CA GLU A 178 -4.71 4.30 19.03
C GLU A 178 -6.17 4.13 18.64
N GLN A 179 -6.58 4.69 17.50
CA GLN A 179 -7.97 4.66 17.04
C GLN A 179 -8.39 3.32 16.43
N TYR A 180 -7.51 2.71 15.62
CA TYR A 180 -7.85 1.51 14.84
C TYR A 180 -7.09 0.26 15.29
N GLY A 181 -6.16 0.40 16.22
CA GLY A 181 -5.23 -0.64 16.64
C GLY A 181 -3.93 -0.64 15.84
N PRO A 182 -2.85 -1.19 16.42
CA PRO A 182 -1.58 -1.36 15.71
C PRO A 182 -1.72 -2.36 14.56
N SER A 183 -0.98 -2.11 13.48
CA SER A 183 -0.80 -3.04 12.37
C SER A 183 0.67 -3.03 11.94
N VAL A 184 1.13 -4.10 11.27
CA VAL A 184 2.51 -4.20 10.78
C VAL A 184 2.91 -2.96 9.97
N MET A 185 2.03 -2.51 9.06
CA MET A 185 2.24 -1.29 8.26
C MET A 185 2.40 -0.04 9.13
N LEU A 186 1.50 0.19 10.09
CA LEU A 186 1.55 1.38 10.95
C LEU A 186 2.79 1.37 11.85
N LEU A 187 3.14 0.21 12.43
CA LEU A 187 4.32 0.05 13.27
C LEU A 187 5.60 0.28 12.46
N ASN A 188 5.68 -0.22 11.22
CA ASN A 188 6.79 0.03 10.30
C ASN A 188 6.91 1.52 9.94
N CYS A 189 5.80 2.19 9.60
CA CYS A 189 5.82 3.62 9.30
C CYS A 189 6.24 4.44 10.52
N LEU A 190 5.76 4.08 11.71
CA LEU A 190 6.11 4.75 12.96
C LEU A 190 7.58 4.54 13.31
N ALA A 191 8.11 3.34 13.09
CA ALA A 191 9.54 3.07 13.22
C ALA A 191 10.36 3.91 12.23
N ALA A 192 9.94 4.02 10.97
CA ALA A 192 10.60 4.87 9.97
C ALA A 192 10.61 6.35 10.41
N ALA A 193 9.48 6.89 10.89
CA ALA A 193 9.41 8.24 11.43
C ALA A 193 10.38 8.44 12.63
N ASN A 194 10.42 7.48 13.56
CA ASN A 194 11.33 7.51 14.70
C ASN A 194 12.81 7.45 14.30
N MET A 195 13.16 6.61 13.30
CA MET A 195 14.52 6.56 12.75
C MET A 195 14.93 7.90 12.14
N VAL A 196 14.04 8.57 11.40
CA VAL A 196 14.30 9.92 10.84
C VAL A 196 14.51 10.96 11.95
N SER A 197 13.74 10.88 13.04
CA SER A 197 13.95 11.71 14.26
C SER A 197 15.25 11.35 15.01
N GLY A 198 15.91 10.22 14.70
CA GLY A 198 17.06 9.69 15.42
C GLY A 198 16.73 8.97 16.73
N LYS A 199 15.46 8.62 16.95
CA LYS A 199 14.94 7.92 18.12
C LYS A 199 14.99 6.40 17.87
N TYR A 200 16.21 5.86 17.73
CA TYR A 200 16.42 4.46 17.32
C TYR A 200 15.88 3.45 18.34
N ASP A 201 15.99 3.72 19.65
CA ASP A 201 15.45 2.81 20.68
C ASP A 201 13.92 2.64 20.56
N ALA A 202 13.20 3.73 20.29
CA ALA A 202 11.75 3.69 20.07
C ALA A 202 11.38 3.01 18.75
N ALA A 203 12.16 3.25 17.69
CA ALA A 203 11.97 2.56 16.42
C ALA A 203 12.15 1.04 16.58
N GLU A 204 13.15 0.60 17.34
CA GLU A 204 13.38 -0.82 17.57
C GLU A 204 12.26 -1.50 18.35
N ALA A 205 11.68 -0.83 19.36
CA ALA A 205 10.53 -1.34 20.10
C ALA A 205 9.34 -1.61 19.16
N ASN A 206 9.01 -0.64 18.31
CA ASN A 206 7.93 -0.78 17.32
C ASN A 206 8.19 -1.90 16.32
N LEU A 207 9.45 -2.07 15.87
CA LEU A 207 9.82 -3.13 14.92
C LEU A 207 9.77 -4.52 15.54
N LYS A 208 10.16 -4.66 16.81
CA LYS A 208 10.00 -5.93 17.54
C LYS A 208 8.53 -6.29 17.75
N GLU A 209 7.70 -5.29 18.01
CA GLU A 209 6.25 -5.49 18.07
C GLU A 209 5.71 -5.94 16.72
N ALA A 210 6.11 -5.28 15.62
CA ALA A 210 5.70 -5.64 14.26
C ALA A 210 6.12 -7.06 13.85
N LEU A 211 7.31 -7.51 14.28
CA LEU A 211 7.86 -8.83 14.00
C LEU A 211 7.36 -9.92 14.95
N SER A 212 6.53 -9.59 15.95
CA SER A 212 5.99 -10.59 16.87
C SER A 212 4.94 -11.49 16.20
N ASP A 213 4.82 -12.72 16.69
CA ASP A 213 3.87 -13.73 16.21
C ASP A 213 2.41 -13.22 16.23
N GLU A 214 2.11 -12.24 17.09
CA GLU A 214 0.77 -11.63 17.24
C GLU A 214 0.31 -10.93 15.95
N PHE A 215 1.22 -10.28 15.24
CA PHE A 215 0.90 -9.52 14.02
C PHE A 215 1.25 -10.28 12.73
N GLY A 216 1.91 -11.45 12.84
CA GLY A 216 2.30 -12.27 11.70
C GLY A 216 3.34 -11.62 10.79
N GLY A 217 4.03 -10.59 11.28
CA GLY A 217 5.04 -9.83 10.54
C GLY A 217 6.43 -10.47 10.51
N GLU A 218 6.61 -11.70 11.02
CA GLU A 218 7.90 -12.41 11.06
C GLU A 218 8.63 -12.46 9.71
N LYS A 219 7.88 -12.39 8.60
CA LYS A 219 8.39 -12.44 7.23
C LYS A 219 8.20 -11.13 6.46
N ASP A 220 7.81 -10.06 7.14
CA ASP A 220 7.62 -8.77 6.52
C ASP A 220 8.98 -8.17 6.14
N ALA A 221 9.22 -8.03 4.84
CA ALA A 221 10.51 -7.60 4.33
C ALA A 221 10.87 -6.19 4.80
N ASP A 222 9.89 -5.28 4.88
CA ASP A 222 10.11 -3.90 5.30
C ASP A 222 10.51 -3.82 6.78
N ALA A 223 9.82 -4.56 7.66
CA ALA A 223 10.17 -4.64 9.08
C ALA A 223 11.58 -5.23 9.30
N LEU A 224 11.92 -6.29 8.57
CA LEU A 224 13.24 -6.94 8.66
C LEU A 224 14.37 -6.02 8.17
N VAL A 225 14.15 -5.28 7.08
CA VAL A 225 15.14 -4.30 6.60
C VAL A 225 15.30 -3.16 7.61
N ASN A 226 14.19 -2.63 8.12
CA ASN A 226 14.21 -1.53 9.09
C ASN A 226 14.89 -1.92 10.41
N ILE A 227 14.68 -3.14 10.93
CA ILE A 227 15.32 -3.57 12.18
C ILE A 227 16.82 -3.77 12.01
N VAL A 228 17.28 -4.21 10.84
CA VAL A 228 18.72 -4.30 10.54
C VAL A 228 19.36 -2.92 10.52
N VAL A 229 18.75 -1.96 9.83
CA VAL A 229 19.24 -0.57 9.78
C VAL A 229 19.24 0.07 11.18
N CYS A 230 18.16 -0.11 11.94
CA CYS A 230 18.06 0.39 13.31
C CYS A 230 19.14 -0.24 14.22
N GLY A 231 19.35 -1.56 14.12
CA GLY A 231 20.36 -2.28 14.89
C GLY A 231 21.80 -1.83 14.58
N GLN A 232 22.09 -1.48 13.33
CA GLN A 232 23.39 -0.89 12.96
C GLN A 232 23.60 0.46 13.65
N HIS A 233 22.59 1.32 13.68
CA HIS A 233 22.67 2.63 14.37
C HIS A 233 22.80 2.50 15.90
N LEU A 234 22.27 1.43 16.48
CA LEU A 234 22.41 1.11 17.91
C LEU A 234 23.72 0.37 18.26
N GLY A 235 24.55 0.06 17.27
CA GLY A 235 25.83 -0.63 17.48
C GLY A 235 25.69 -2.09 17.90
N ARG A 236 24.63 -2.77 17.45
CA ARG A 236 24.42 -4.20 17.74
C ARG A 236 25.41 -5.10 17.03
N GLY A 237 25.70 -6.26 17.63
CA GLY A 237 26.63 -7.23 17.07
C GLY A 237 26.13 -7.80 15.75
N GLU A 238 27.05 -8.03 14.81
CA GLU A 238 26.73 -8.56 13.46
C GLU A 238 25.91 -9.85 13.50
N LYS A 239 26.16 -10.72 14.49
CA LYS A 239 25.40 -11.98 14.68
C LYS A 239 23.91 -11.76 14.92
N ASP A 240 23.54 -10.70 15.63
CA ASP A 240 22.15 -10.37 15.92
C ASP A 240 21.46 -9.74 14.70
N LEU A 241 22.22 -9.23 13.73
CA LEU A 241 21.70 -8.69 12.46
C LEU A 241 21.60 -9.81 11.40
N GLU A 242 22.54 -10.76 11.42
CA GLU A 242 22.55 -11.93 10.54
C GLU A 242 21.29 -12.78 10.67
N GLN A 243 20.71 -12.91 11.87
CA GLN A 243 19.45 -13.65 12.05
C GLN A 243 18.33 -13.04 11.21
N TYR A 244 18.19 -11.71 11.17
CA TYR A 244 17.15 -11.03 10.39
C TYR A 244 17.47 -11.08 8.89
N LEU A 245 18.74 -10.92 8.51
CA LEU A 245 19.19 -11.06 7.13
C LEU A 245 19.00 -12.48 6.59
N SER A 246 19.06 -13.50 7.44
CA SER A 246 18.81 -14.89 7.04
C SER A 246 17.36 -15.15 6.66
N VAL A 247 16.42 -14.41 7.25
CA VAL A 247 14.98 -14.52 6.94
C VAL A 247 14.62 -13.81 5.63
N LEU A 248 15.39 -12.79 5.24
CA LEU A 248 15.22 -12.04 3.99
C LEU A 248 15.73 -12.78 2.74
N LYS A 249 16.55 -13.83 2.90
CA LYS A 249 17.14 -14.61 1.80
C LYS A 249 16.24 -15.75 1.36
#